data_AF-A0A058YZD4-F1
#
_entry.id   AF-A0A058YZD4-F1
#
_cell.length_a   1.000
_cell.length_b   1.000
_cell.length_c   1.000
_cell.angle_alpha   90.00
_cell.angle_beta   90.00
_cell.angle_gamma   90.00
#
_symmetry.space_group_name_H-M   'P 1'
#
loop_
_entity.id
_entity.type
_entity.pdbx_description
1 polymer ?
#
loop_
_entity_poly.entity_id
_entity_poly.type
_entity_poly.pdbx_seq_one_letter_code
_entity_poly.pdbx_strand_id
1 'polypeptide(L)'
;MVFSFDPPAATFGATATTAASGNSSDNEEAPSNVDVHFEPVVRLEEVEVKTLEEDEDVLFKMRAKLFRFDRDNNEWKERGVGDVKFLQNRDSKKVRLVMRRERTLKVCANHVIQGEMELTANVGSDRSWVWNVPSDYSDGVPKPELLAIRFTNTENAQLFKTEFEEMKRINKSANEGNPIAGKIFVEKKDEEEDDKKETPAAAPEPKEEEKKEEEKKEE
;
A
#
# COMPACT_ATOMS: atom_id res chain seq x y z
N MET A 1 -9.16 -3.06 26.78
CA MET A 1 -7.81 -3.49 27.20
C MET A 1 -6.82 -2.52 26.58
N VAL A 2 -6.12 -1.75 27.40
CA VAL A 2 -5.17 -0.71 26.98
C VAL A 2 -3.78 -1.36 26.96
N PHE A 3 -3.06 -1.28 25.85
CA PHE A 3 -1.73 -1.89 25.72
C PHE A 3 -0.66 -0.79 25.83
N SER A 4 0.21 -0.92 26.84
CA SER A 4 1.47 -0.18 26.99
C SER A 4 2.62 -1.12 26.60
N PHE A 5 3.59 -0.63 25.85
CA PHE A 5 4.75 -1.39 25.38
C PHE A 5 6.01 -0.67 25.86
N ASP A 6 6.73 -1.29 26.78
CA ASP A 6 8.02 -0.80 27.28
C ASP A 6 9.15 -1.58 26.58
N PRO A 7 10.12 -0.92 25.93
CA PRO A 7 11.22 -1.62 25.26
C PRO A 7 12.35 -2.01 26.24
N PRO A 8 13.03 -3.17 26.04
CA PRO A 8 14.16 -3.55 26.88
C PRO A 8 15.43 -2.79 26.48
N ALA A 9 16.18 -2.38 27.51
CA ALA A 9 17.44 -1.66 27.43
C ALA A 9 18.58 -2.47 26.79
N ALA A 10 19.32 -1.85 25.86
CA ALA A 10 20.57 -2.38 25.34
C ALA A 10 21.74 -1.85 26.17
N THR A 11 22.40 -2.73 26.93
CA THR A 11 23.67 -2.48 27.61
C THR A 11 24.82 -3.06 26.79
N PHE A 12 25.66 -2.20 26.21
CA PHE A 12 26.97 -2.60 25.71
C PHE A 12 28.04 -1.73 26.37
N GLY A 13 29.01 -2.42 26.99
CA GLY A 13 30.03 -1.86 27.86
C GLY A 13 31.08 -1.02 27.13
N ALA A 14 31.48 0.07 27.78
CA ALA A 14 32.60 0.90 27.40
C ALA A 14 33.89 0.35 28.01
N THR A 15 34.92 0.14 27.18
CA THR A 15 36.30 -0.09 27.64
C THR A 15 37.25 0.97 27.08
N ALA A 16 37.76 1.77 28.01
CA ALA A 16 39.07 2.42 28.12
C ALA A 16 39.81 2.90 26.85
N THR A 17 39.88 4.23 26.72
CA THR A 17 40.87 4.98 25.93
C THR A 17 42.24 4.94 26.61
N THR A 18 43.28 4.53 25.90
CA THR A 18 44.67 4.94 26.17
C THR A 18 45.30 5.44 24.88
N ALA A 19 45.87 6.65 24.95
CA ALA A 19 46.59 7.30 23.87
C ALA A 19 48.10 7.15 24.10
N ALA A 20 48.85 6.72 23.08
CA ALA A 20 50.26 7.07 22.93
C ALA A 20 50.70 6.88 21.47
N SER A 21 51.39 7.91 20.98
CA SER A 21 51.88 8.15 19.63
C SER A 21 52.94 7.14 19.13
N GLY A 22 52.93 6.86 17.83
CA GLY A 22 53.96 6.07 17.15
C GLY A 22 53.79 6.07 15.63
N ASN A 23 54.42 7.01 14.95
CA ASN A 23 54.45 7.18 13.50
C ASN A 23 55.12 5.97 12.81
N SER A 24 54.39 5.22 12.00
CA SER A 24 54.95 4.36 10.95
C SER A 24 53.95 4.30 9.82
N SER A 25 54.38 4.81 8.67
CA SER A 25 53.69 4.75 7.40
C SER A 25 53.45 3.30 7.01
N ASP A 26 52.21 2.83 7.18
CA ASP A 26 51.75 1.62 6.51
C ASP A 26 50.53 2.00 5.68
N ASN A 27 50.78 2.18 4.39
CA ASN A 27 49.76 2.35 3.38
C ASN A 27 49.15 0.96 3.13
N GLU A 28 48.39 0.45 4.10
CA GLU A 28 47.51 -0.69 3.88
C GLU A 28 46.39 -0.22 2.95
N GLU A 29 46.65 -0.30 1.65
CA GLU A 29 45.58 -0.39 0.66
C GLU A 29 44.65 -1.50 1.10
N ALA A 30 43.46 -1.13 1.59
CA ALA A 30 42.37 -2.07 1.79
C ALA A 30 42.28 -2.93 0.52
N PRO A 31 42.27 -4.27 0.64
CA PRO A 31 42.34 -5.15 -0.52
C PRO A 31 41.26 -4.71 -1.50
N SER A 32 41.71 -4.26 -2.67
CA SER A 32 40.85 -3.84 -3.77
C SER A 32 39.75 -4.88 -3.91
N ASN A 33 38.49 -4.46 -3.86
CA ASN A 33 37.32 -5.32 -3.98
C ASN A 33 37.57 -6.29 -5.15
N VAL A 34 37.89 -7.55 -4.82
CA VAL A 34 38.29 -8.53 -5.83
C VAL A 34 37.06 -8.76 -6.66
N ASP A 35 37.08 -8.31 -7.92
CA ASP A 35 35.98 -8.50 -8.85
C ASP A 35 35.89 -10.00 -9.18
N VAL A 36 35.16 -10.73 -8.35
CA VAL A 36 34.99 -12.18 -8.48
C VAL A 36 34.05 -12.42 -9.66
N HIS A 37 34.63 -12.72 -10.81
CA HIS A 37 33.91 -13.11 -12.01
C HIS A 37 33.40 -14.55 -11.91
N PHE A 38 32.11 -14.75 -12.18
CA PHE A 38 31.48 -16.08 -12.25
C PHE A 38 31.02 -16.36 -13.69
N GLU A 39 31.39 -17.53 -14.21
CA GLU A 39 30.84 -17.99 -15.48
C GLU A 39 29.35 -18.35 -15.33
N PRO A 40 28.46 -17.85 -16.21
CA PRO A 40 27.03 -18.16 -16.14
C PRO A 40 26.77 -19.66 -16.34
N VAL A 41 26.17 -20.30 -15.33
CA VAL A 41 25.79 -21.73 -15.39
C VAL A 41 24.73 -21.99 -16.45
N VAL A 42 23.87 -21.00 -16.73
CA VAL A 42 22.77 -21.11 -17.69
C VAL A 42 22.69 -19.81 -18.50
N ARG A 43 22.50 -19.95 -19.81
CA ARG A 43 22.12 -18.84 -20.69
C ARG A 43 20.62 -18.92 -20.91
N LEU A 44 19.92 -17.87 -20.50
CA LEU A 44 18.48 -17.73 -20.72
C LEU A 44 18.25 -16.87 -21.96
N GLU A 45 17.36 -17.33 -22.83
CA GLU A 45 16.88 -16.50 -23.93
C GLU A 45 15.89 -15.47 -23.40
N GLU A 46 15.89 -14.28 -24.00
CA GLU A 46 14.89 -13.27 -23.69
C GLU A 46 13.52 -13.74 -24.20
N VAL A 47 12.57 -13.85 -23.28
CA VAL A 47 11.20 -14.28 -23.58
C VAL A 47 10.27 -13.09 -23.41
N GLU A 48 9.44 -12.83 -24.41
CA GLU A 48 8.38 -11.83 -24.32
C GLU A 48 7.33 -12.28 -23.27
N VAL A 49 7.20 -11.51 -22.20
CA VAL A 49 6.25 -11.81 -21.11
C VAL A 49 4.97 -11.03 -21.31
N LYS A 50 3.87 -11.73 -21.58
CA LYS A 50 2.53 -11.14 -21.64
C LYS A 50 1.88 -11.09 -20.27
N THR A 51 1.23 -9.99 -19.96
CA THR A 51 0.52 -9.79 -18.68
C THR A 51 -0.83 -10.49 -18.62
N LEU A 52 -1.38 -10.86 -19.80
CA LEU A 52 -2.76 -11.33 -19.98
C LEU A 52 -3.82 -10.31 -19.51
N GLU A 53 -3.47 -9.02 -19.60
CA GLU A 53 -4.33 -7.86 -19.32
C GLU A 53 -4.53 -6.97 -20.59
N GLU A 54 -4.05 -7.41 -21.76
CA GLU A 54 -3.99 -6.61 -23.00
C GLU A 54 -5.37 -6.34 -23.64
N ASP A 55 -6.31 -7.27 -23.43
CA ASP A 55 -7.69 -7.21 -23.93
C ASP A 55 -8.66 -6.58 -22.92
N GLU A 56 -8.14 -5.92 -21.89
CA GLU A 56 -8.93 -5.32 -20.83
C GLU A 56 -8.65 -3.82 -20.70
N ASP A 57 -9.72 -3.07 -20.46
CA ASP A 57 -9.64 -1.64 -20.20
C ASP A 57 -9.59 -1.39 -18.70
N VAL A 58 -8.68 -0.53 -18.27
CA VAL A 58 -8.57 -0.11 -16.87
C VAL A 58 -9.68 0.89 -16.58
N LEU A 59 -10.57 0.56 -15.64
CA LEU A 59 -11.67 1.43 -15.21
C LEU A 59 -11.33 2.22 -13.94
N PHE A 60 -10.44 1.68 -13.13
CA PHE A 60 -9.98 2.27 -11.88
C PHE A 60 -8.57 1.80 -11.58
N LYS A 61 -7.75 2.69 -11.01
CA LYS A 61 -6.42 2.36 -10.50
C LYS A 61 -6.14 3.19 -9.24
N MET A 62 -5.72 2.54 -8.16
CA MET A 62 -5.35 3.24 -6.94
C MET A 62 -4.36 2.43 -6.09
N ARG A 63 -3.43 3.12 -5.44
CA ARG A 63 -2.50 2.55 -4.47
C ARG A 63 -3.24 2.08 -3.22
N ALA A 64 -2.99 0.85 -2.79
CA ALA A 64 -3.59 0.27 -1.59
C ALA A 64 -2.70 -0.76 -0.89
N LYS A 65 -3.08 -1.12 0.34
CA LYS A 65 -2.55 -2.28 1.07
C LYS A 65 -3.66 -3.31 1.27
N LEU A 66 -3.40 -4.55 0.87
CA LEU A 66 -4.33 -5.67 0.95
C LEU A 66 -3.91 -6.64 2.07
N PHE A 67 -4.91 -7.09 2.81
CA PHE A 67 -4.80 -8.09 3.87
C PHE A 67 -5.72 -9.27 3.56
N ARG A 68 -5.32 -10.43 4.05
CA ARG A 68 -6.10 -11.67 4.02
C ARG A 68 -6.34 -12.12 5.45
N PHE A 69 -7.57 -12.50 5.77
CA PHE A 69 -7.88 -13.09 7.06
C PHE A 69 -7.42 -14.54 7.12
N ASP A 70 -6.55 -14.84 8.08
CA ASP A 70 -6.15 -16.20 8.40
C ASP A 70 -7.17 -16.80 9.37
N ARG A 71 -7.94 -17.79 8.91
CA ARG A 71 -9.00 -18.43 9.70
C ARG A 71 -8.45 -19.34 10.79
N ASP A 72 -7.27 -19.92 10.59
CA ASP A 72 -6.69 -20.87 11.55
C ASP A 72 -6.17 -20.13 12.78
N ASN A 73 -5.58 -18.95 12.56
CA ASN A 73 -5.01 -18.10 13.60
C ASN A 73 -5.93 -16.95 14.04
N ASN A 74 -7.07 -16.75 13.37
CA ASN A 74 -8.01 -15.66 13.59
C ASN A 74 -7.34 -14.27 13.54
N GLU A 75 -6.46 -14.05 12.56
CA GLU A 75 -5.64 -12.84 12.45
C GLU A 75 -5.59 -12.29 11.01
N TRP A 76 -5.35 -10.98 10.87
CA TRP A 76 -5.12 -10.36 9.57
C TRP A 76 -3.65 -10.44 9.17
N LYS A 77 -3.36 -11.07 8.02
CA LYS A 77 -2.02 -11.12 7.43
C LYS A 77 -1.92 -10.19 6.23
N GLU A 78 -0.80 -9.48 6.11
CA GLU A 78 -0.54 -8.68 4.91
C GLU A 78 -0.41 -9.60 3.70
N ARG A 79 -1.20 -9.32 2.66
CA ARG A 79 -1.18 -10.09 1.41
C ARG A 79 -0.35 -9.38 0.34
N GLY A 80 -0.42 -8.05 0.27
CA GLY A 80 0.38 -7.25 -0.67
C GLY A 80 0.15 -5.75 -0.58
N VAL A 81 1.10 -4.97 -1.09
CA VAL A 81 1.02 -3.51 -1.25
C VAL A 81 1.30 -3.19 -2.71
N GLY A 82 0.47 -2.34 -3.32
CA GLY A 82 0.60 -1.99 -4.73
C GLY A 82 -0.67 -1.32 -5.27
N ASP A 83 -0.81 -1.31 -6.59
CA ASP A 83 -1.98 -0.72 -7.23
C ASP A 83 -3.08 -1.76 -7.41
N VAL A 84 -4.26 -1.48 -6.86
CA VAL A 84 -5.49 -2.20 -7.20
C VAL A 84 -6.08 -1.62 -8.47
N LYS A 85 -6.49 -2.50 -9.39
CA LYS A 85 -7.14 -2.14 -10.65
C LYS A 85 -8.49 -2.84 -10.79
N PHE A 86 -9.45 -2.14 -11.39
CA PHE A 86 -10.62 -2.76 -11.99
C PHE A 86 -10.40 -2.84 -13.49
N LEU A 87 -10.42 -4.06 -14.02
CA LEU A 87 -10.15 -4.35 -15.43
C LEU A 87 -11.43 -4.89 -16.06
N GLN A 88 -11.89 -4.26 -17.13
CA GLN A 88 -13.04 -4.72 -17.90
C GLN A 88 -12.58 -5.37 -19.20
N ASN A 89 -12.96 -6.62 -19.41
CA ASN A 89 -12.68 -7.31 -20.67
C ASN A 89 -13.47 -6.70 -21.83
N ARG A 90 -12.81 -6.44 -22.96
CA ARG A 90 -13.39 -5.75 -24.11
C ARG A 90 -14.54 -6.51 -24.77
N ASP A 91 -14.52 -7.83 -24.75
CA ASP A 91 -15.53 -8.67 -25.41
C ASP A 91 -16.70 -8.99 -24.48
N SER A 92 -16.40 -9.59 -23.32
CA SER A 92 -17.42 -10.04 -22.36
C SER A 92 -17.99 -8.90 -21.51
N LYS A 93 -17.34 -7.74 -21.48
CA LYS A 93 -17.64 -6.60 -20.59
C LYS A 93 -17.67 -6.94 -19.10
N LYS A 94 -17.14 -8.10 -18.71
CA LYS A 94 -16.97 -8.49 -17.30
C LYS A 94 -15.80 -7.76 -16.69
N VAL A 95 -15.96 -7.37 -15.44
CA VAL A 95 -14.98 -6.64 -14.64
C VAL A 95 -14.39 -7.56 -13.57
N ARG A 96 -13.06 -7.57 -13.49
CA ARG A 96 -12.31 -8.22 -12.41
C ARG A 96 -11.47 -7.21 -11.63
N LEU A 97 -11.21 -7.54 -10.37
CA LEU A 97 -10.25 -6.87 -9.53
C LEU A 97 -8.91 -7.59 -9.67
N VAL A 98 -7.87 -6.85 -10.06
CA VAL A 98 -6.49 -7.34 -10.08
C VAL A 98 -5.62 -6.41 -9.26
N MET A 99 -4.79 -6.98 -8.40
CA MET A 99 -3.79 -6.23 -7.63
C MET A 99 -2.45 -6.95 -7.68
N ARG A 100 -1.38 -6.20 -7.92
CA ARG A 100 0.00 -6.72 -7.96
C ARG A 100 0.83 -6.07 -6.87
N ARG A 101 1.72 -6.84 -6.28
CA ARG A 101 2.71 -6.33 -5.32
C ARG A 101 3.70 -5.43 -6.04
N GLU A 102 4.01 -4.30 -5.42
CA GLU A 102 5.13 -3.48 -5.86
C GLU A 102 6.44 -4.27 -5.82
N ARG A 103 7.39 -3.86 -6.67
CA ARG A 103 8.71 -4.50 -6.86
C ARG A 103 8.65 -5.90 -7.48
N THR A 104 7.92 -6.83 -6.88
CA THR A 104 7.87 -8.24 -7.36
C THR A 104 6.89 -8.47 -8.50
N LEU A 105 5.92 -7.57 -8.70
CA LEU A 105 4.84 -7.66 -9.70
C LEU A 105 3.96 -8.93 -9.60
N LYS A 106 4.13 -9.71 -8.53
CA LYS A 106 3.32 -10.89 -8.23
C LYS A 106 1.89 -10.47 -7.93
N VAL A 107 0.93 -11.17 -8.53
CA VAL A 107 -0.49 -11.01 -8.24
C VAL A 107 -0.76 -11.33 -6.77
N CYS A 108 -1.53 -10.48 -6.10
CA CYS A 108 -1.96 -10.68 -4.71
C CYS A 108 -3.49 -10.65 -4.54
N ALA A 109 -4.24 -10.22 -5.56
CA ALA A 109 -5.67 -10.46 -5.71
C ALA A 109 -6.00 -10.60 -7.20
N ASN A 110 -6.89 -11.53 -7.53
CA ASN A 110 -7.42 -11.73 -8.87
C ASN A 110 -8.78 -12.44 -8.78
N HIS A 111 -9.87 -11.68 -8.86
CA HIS A 111 -11.22 -12.24 -8.83
C HIS A 111 -12.21 -11.35 -9.57
N VAL A 112 -13.28 -11.97 -10.06
CA VAL A 112 -14.42 -11.24 -10.67
C VAL A 112 -15.21 -10.55 -9.57
N ILE A 113 -15.65 -9.31 -9.81
CA ILE A 113 -16.53 -8.59 -8.88
C ILE A 113 -17.95 -9.11 -9.03
N GLN A 114 -18.45 -9.90 -8.08
CA GLN A 114 -19.80 -10.47 -8.15
C GLN A 114 -20.85 -9.52 -7.59
N GLY A 115 -22.10 -9.66 -8.07
CA GLY A 115 -23.22 -8.82 -7.63
C GLY A 115 -23.56 -8.98 -6.15
N GLU A 116 -23.26 -10.15 -5.57
CA GLU A 116 -23.49 -10.46 -4.16
C GLU A 116 -22.37 -9.95 -3.22
N MET A 117 -21.21 -9.53 -3.74
CA MET A 117 -20.10 -9.06 -2.89
C MET A 117 -20.44 -7.74 -2.19
N GLU A 118 -20.24 -7.65 -0.88
CA GLU A 118 -20.52 -6.44 -0.11
C GLU A 118 -19.26 -5.93 0.60
N LEU A 119 -18.97 -4.63 0.44
CA LEU A 119 -17.92 -3.95 1.17
C LEU A 119 -18.47 -3.52 2.52
N THR A 120 -17.93 -4.11 3.58
CA THR A 120 -18.22 -3.76 4.97
C THR A 120 -17.10 -2.90 5.55
N ALA A 121 -17.46 -1.87 6.32
CA ALA A 121 -16.47 -1.02 6.98
C ALA A 121 -15.71 -1.84 8.04
N ASN A 122 -14.39 -1.68 8.12
CA ASN A 122 -13.62 -2.33 9.17
C ASN A 122 -13.79 -1.58 10.51
N VAL A 123 -13.97 -2.30 11.61
CA VAL A 123 -14.14 -1.68 12.93
C VAL A 123 -12.85 -0.93 13.30
N GLY A 124 -12.97 0.37 13.60
CA GLY A 124 -11.83 1.21 13.96
C GLY A 124 -11.01 1.73 12.79
N SER A 125 -11.48 1.60 11.55
CA SER A 125 -10.86 2.26 10.38
C SER A 125 -11.91 2.84 9.44
N ASP A 126 -11.78 4.13 9.15
CA ASP A 126 -12.58 4.87 8.17
C ASP A 126 -12.04 4.72 6.72
N ARG A 127 -10.80 4.28 6.58
CA ARG A 127 -10.07 4.12 5.31
C ARG A 127 -9.86 2.66 4.88
N SER A 128 -10.68 1.73 5.40
CA SER A 128 -10.56 0.30 5.10
C SER A 128 -11.91 -0.37 4.83
N TRP A 129 -11.94 -1.29 3.88
CA TRP A 129 -13.09 -2.12 3.54
C TRP A 129 -12.77 -3.61 3.63
N VAL A 130 -13.76 -4.42 4.00
CA VAL A 130 -13.69 -5.88 4.12
C VAL A 130 -14.75 -6.51 3.23
N TRP A 131 -14.41 -7.56 2.47
CA TRP A 131 -15.37 -8.34 1.69
C TRP A 131 -14.97 -9.80 1.55
N ASN A 132 -15.97 -10.65 1.32
CA ASN A 132 -15.80 -12.06 1.02
C ASN A 132 -15.61 -12.27 -0.49
N VAL A 133 -14.61 -13.06 -0.85
CA VAL A 133 -14.34 -13.48 -2.22
C VAL A 133 -14.51 -14.99 -2.30
N PRO A 134 -15.50 -15.52 -3.03
CA PRO A 134 -15.70 -16.97 -3.14
C PRO A 134 -14.60 -17.69 -3.93
N SER A 135 -13.94 -17.01 -4.87
CA SER A 135 -12.95 -17.61 -5.77
C SER A 135 -11.90 -16.59 -6.21
N ASP A 136 -10.89 -16.35 -5.36
CA ASP A 136 -9.68 -15.60 -5.71
C ASP A 136 -8.63 -16.51 -6.35
N TYR A 137 -8.02 -16.06 -7.45
CA TYR A 137 -7.07 -16.82 -8.27
C TYR A 137 -5.63 -16.27 -8.19
N SER A 138 -5.29 -15.51 -7.14
CA SER A 138 -3.95 -14.90 -7.03
C SER A 138 -2.81 -15.90 -6.90
N ASP A 139 -3.07 -17.11 -6.38
CA ASP A 139 -2.07 -18.18 -6.25
C ASP A 139 -2.14 -19.22 -7.39
N GLY A 140 -2.91 -18.97 -8.45
CA GLY A 140 -3.12 -19.91 -9.56
C GLY A 140 -4.13 -21.02 -9.29
N VAL A 141 -4.78 -21.01 -8.12
CA VAL A 141 -5.86 -21.95 -7.74
C VAL A 141 -6.99 -21.11 -7.14
N PRO A 142 -8.27 -21.37 -7.50
CA PRO A 142 -9.38 -20.61 -6.96
C PRO A 142 -9.58 -20.95 -5.48
N LYS A 143 -9.53 -19.94 -4.61
CA LYS A 143 -9.69 -20.10 -3.16
C LYS A 143 -10.71 -19.10 -2.61
N PRO A 144 -11.56 -19.49 -1.65
CA PRO A 144 -12.38 -18.54 -0.92
C PRO A 144 -11.50 -17.76 0.05
N GLU A 145 -11.59 -16.43 0.02
CA GLU A 145 -10.77 -15.52 0.81
C GLU A 145 -11.65 -14.46 1.48
N LEU A 146 -11.29 -14.06 2.70
CA LEU A 146 -11.84 -12.86 3.33
C LEU A 146 -10.75 -11.79 3.26
N LEU A 147 -11.00 -10.76 2.46
CA LEU A 147 -10.03 -9.73 2.15
C LEU A 147 -10.38 -8.44 2.85
N ALA A 148 -9.34 -7.70 3.26
CA ALA A 148 -9.46 -6.32 3.68
C ALA A 148 -8.49 -5.45 2.89
N ILE A 149 -8.95 -4.29 2.43
CA ILE A 149 -8.13 -3.32 1.71
C ILE A 149 -8.11 -2.02 2.50
N ARG A 150 -6.92 -1.41 2.60
CA ARG A 150 -6.71 -0.13 3.28
C ARG A 150 -6.07 0.86 2.34
N PHE A 151 -6.60 2.08 2.34
CA PHE A 151 -6.13 3.21 1.56
C PHE A 151 -5.40 4.22 2.46
N THR A 152 -4.69 5.16 1.85
CA THR A 152 -3.95 6.20 2.57
C THR A 152 -4.89 7.09 3.38
N ASN A 153 -6.03 7.45 2.81
CA ASN A 153 -6.97 8.46 3.29
C ASN A 153 -8.41 8.03 3.01
N THR A 154 -9.33 8.61 3.77
CA THR A 154 -10.75 8.25 3.81
C THR A 154 -11.46 8.52 2.49
N GLU A 155 -11.11 9.63 1.83
CA GLU A 155 -11.63 9.99 0.50
C GLU A 155 -11.35 8.90 -0.54
N ASN A 156 -10.11 8.40 -0.57
CA ASN A 156 -9.70 7.30 -1.46
C ASN A 156 -10.47 6.01 -1.17
N ALA A 157 -10.72 5.72 0.11
CA ALA A 157 -11.56 4.59 0.48
C ALA A 157 -13.02 4.75 0.00
N GLN A 158 -13.62 5.93 0.13
CA GLN A 158 -14.98 6.18 -0.35
C GLN A 158 -15.06 6.14 -1.89
N LEU A 159 -14.04 6.65 -2.58
CA LEU A 159 -13.95 6.56 -4.04
C LEU A 159 -13.87 5.09 -4.49
N PHE A 160 -13.02 4.28 -3.86
CA PHE A 160 -12.96 2.85 -4.14
C PHE A 160 -14.31 2.17 -3.93
N LYS A 161 -15.02 2.48 -2.85
CA LYS A 161 -16.35 1.90 -2.58
C LYS A 161 -17.35 2.25 -3.67
N THR A 162 -17.41 3.52 -4.05
CA THR A 162 -18.29 4.00 -5.14
C THR A 162 -18.01 3.27 -6.45
N GLU A 163 -16.75 3.18 -6.83
CA GLU A 163 -16.35 2.49 -8.07
C GLU A 163 -16.62 0.99 -7.98
N PHE A 164 -16.38 0.35 -6.83
CA PHE A 164 -16.67 -1.07 -6.63
C PHE A 164 -18.16 -1.38 -6.79
N GLU A 165 -19.04 -0.53 -6.23
CA GLU A 165 -20.49 -0.67 -6.38
C GLU A 165 -20.94 -0.50 -7.84
N GLU A 166 -20.31 0.40 -8.60
CA GLU A 166 -20.57 0.54 -10.04
C GLU A 166 -20.08 -0.70 -10.81
N MET A 167 -18.93 -1.27 -10.46
CA MET A 167 -18.43 -2.49 -11.11
C MET A 167 -19.36 -3.69 -10.86
N LYS A 168 -19.96 -3.78 -9.66
CA LYS A 168 -21.01 -4.77 -9.38
C LYS A 168 -22.21 -4.59 -10.31
N ARG A 169 -22.64 -3.34 -10.55
CA ARG A 169 -23.74 -3.01 -11.45
C ARG A 169 -23.43 -3.45 -12.88
N ILE A 170 -22.26 -3.10 -13.39
CA ILE A 170 -21.78 -3.48 -14.72
C ILE A 170 -21.78 -5.00 -14.88
N ASN A 171 -21.23 -5.73 -13.90
CA ASN A 171 -21.18 -7.19 -13.95
C ASN A 171 -22.55 -7.85 -13.86
N LYS A 172 -23.46 -7.28 -13.06
CA LYS A 172 -24.84 -7.73 -13.02
C LYS A 172 -25.50 -7.58 -14.39
N SER A 173 -25.39 -6.41 -15.02
CA SER A 173 -25.95 -6.16 -16.35
C SER A 173 -25.33 -7.04 -17.43
N ALA A 174 -24.01 -7.29 -17.39
CA ALA A 174 -23.34 -8.20 -18.30
C ALA A 174 -23.84 -9.65 -18.15
N ASN A 175 -24.09 -10.13 -16.93
CA ASN A 175 -24.64 -11.46 -16.68
C ASN A 175 -26.12 -11.60 -17.11
N GLU A 176 -26.88 -10.50 -17.08
CA GLU A 176 -28.27 -10.42 -17.57
C GLU A 176 -28.37 -10.26 -19.10
N GLY A 177 -27.24 -10.24 -19.81
CA GLY A 177 -27.19 -10.12 -21.27
C GLY A 177 -27.28 -8.68 -21.81
N ASN A 178 -27.19 -7.67 -20.94
CA ASN A 178 -27.15 -6.25 -21.31
C ASN A 178 -25.81 -5.62 -20.89
N PRO A 179 -24.70 -5.94 -21.59
CA PRO A 179 -23.37 -5.51 -21.19
C PRO A 179 -23.20 -3.98 -21.31
N ILE A 180 -22.67 -3.36 -20.25
CA ILE A 180 -22.40 -1.93 -20.19
C ILE A 180 -20.88 -1.71 -20.20
N ALA A 181 -20.40 -0.76 -21.00
CA ALA A 181 -19.00 -0.34 -20.95
C ALA A 181 -18.76 0.56 -19.73
N GLY A 182 -17.73 0.25 -18.94
CA GLY A 182 -17.30 1.10 -17.84
C GLY A 182 -16.61 2.36 -18.33
N LYS A 183 -16.47 3.35 -17.45
CA LYS A 183 -15.72 4.56 -17.74
C LYS A 183 -14.23 4.24 -17.72
N ILE A 184 -13.56 4.42 -18.85
CA ILE A 184 -12.12 4.18 -18.97
C ILE A 184 -11.38 5.17 -18.07
N PHE A 185 -10.48 4.64 -17.25
CA PHE A 185 -9.61 5.43 -16.40
C PHE A 185 -8.57 6.16 -17.25
N VAL A 186 -8.48 7.47 -17.06
CA VAL A 186 -7.45 8.31 -17.67
C VAL A 186 -6.51 8.76 -16.56
N GLU A 187 -5.25 8.33 -16.63
CA GLU A 187 -4.21 8.83 -15.72
C GLU A 187 -4.03 10.33 -15.98
N LYS A 188 -4.38 11.17 -14.99
CA LYS A 188 -3.90 12.54 -14.96
C LYS A 188 -2.42 12.47 -14.61
N LYS A 189 -1.55 12.86 -15.55
CA LYS A 189 -0.15 13.15 -15.22
C LYS A 189 -0.15 14.45 -14.44
N ASP A 190 0.12 14.36 -13.14
CA ASP A 190 0.50 15.52 -12.36
C ASP A 190 1.89 15.95 -12.83
N GLU A 191 1.99 17.15 -13.42
CA GLU A 191 3.27 17.81 -13.65
C GLU A 191 3.88 18.12 -12.27
N GLU A 192 5.09 17.66 -12.03
CA GLU A 192 5.84 17.95 -10.80
C GLU A 192 6.07 19.46 -10.68
N GLU A 193 5.42 20.13 -9.72
CA GLU A 193 5.75 21.50 -9.34
C GLU A 193 6.88 21.44 -8.29
N ASP A 194 8.09 21.79 -8.77
CA ASP A 194 9.34 21.86 -8.00
C ASP A 194 9.29 22.97 -6.94
N ASP A 195 9.69 22.59 -5.73
CA ASP A 195 9.67 23.35 -4.48
C ASP A 195 10.73 24.46 -4.48
N LYS A 196 10.31 25.73 -4.32
CA LYS A 196 11.18 26.81 -3.85
C LYS A 196 10.74 27.29 -2.46
N LYS A 197 11.29 26.59 -1.48
CA LYS A 197 11.69 27.01 -0.14
C LYS A 197 12.14 28.48 -0.04
N GLU A 198 11.39 29.29 0.70
CA GLU A 198 11.93 30.42 1.49
C GLU A 198 11.41 30.34 2.93
N THR A 199 12.32 30.05 3.85
CA THR A 199 12.13 30.22 5.30
C THR A 199 12.12 31.70 5.67
N PRO A 200 11.48 32.06 6.80
CA PRO A 200 12.30 32.74 7.82
C PRO A 200 12.07 32.19 9.22
N ALA A 201 13.20 31.95 9.89
CA ALA A 201 13.31 31.78 11.32
C ALA A 201 13.28 33.16 12.02
N ALA A 202 12.61 33.26 13.17
CA ALA A 202 13.12 33.85 14.42
C ALA A 202 11.96 34.14 15.40
N ALA A 203 11.97 33.46 16.54
CA ALA A 203 11.30 33.94 17.75
C ALA A 203 12.11 35.11 18.37
N PRO A 204 11.48 35.97 19.21
CA PRO A 204 11.83 35.87 20.63
C PRO A 204 10.65 36.09 21.61
N GLU A 205 10.67 35.23 22.64
CA GLU A 205 10.31 35.31 24.07
C GLU A 205 9.45 36.43 24.73
N PRO A 206 8.86 36.14 25.93
CA PRO A 206 7.59 36.69 26.42
C PRO A 206 7.75 37.89 27.38
N LYS A 207 6.64 38.61 27.62
CA LYS A 207 6.49 39.54 28.75
C LYS A 207 5.18 39.30 29.48
N GLU A 208 5.31 39.14 30.80
CA GLU A 208 4.26 39.21 31.82
C GLU A 208 3.54 40.56 31.81
N GLU A 209 2.25 40.59 32.10
CA GLU A 209 1.59 41.70 32.79
C GLU A 209 0.37 41.20 33.57
N GLU A 210 0.41 41.39 34.89
CA GLU A 210 -0.70 41.25 35.83
C GLU A 210 -1.85 42.21 35.48
N LYS A 211 -3.10 41.80 35.73
CA LYS A 211 -4.11 42.68 36.34
C LYS A 211 -5.19 41.90 37.10
N LYS A 212 -5.40 42.36 38.32
CA LYS A 212 -6.35 41.94 39.35
C LYS A 212 -7.77 42.52 39.15
N GLU A 213 -8.67 41.95 39.95
CA GLU A 213 -9.94 42.49 40.53
C GLU A 213 -11.20 42.40 39.64
N GLU A 214 -12.14 41.49 39.98
CA GLU A 214 -13.30 41.63 40.93
C GLU A 214 -14.56 42.02 40.11
N GLU A 215 -15.81 41.58 40.32
CA GLU A 215 -16.55 40.90 41.38
C GLU A 215 -17.93 40.49 40.78
N LYS A 216 -18.60 39.50 41.40
CA LYS A 216 -20.07 39.22 41.52
C LYS A 216 -20.44 37.78 41.12
N LYS A 217 -20.80 36.89 42.06
CA LYS A 217 -22.00 36.77 42.94
C LYS A 217 -23.19 36.06 42.28
N GLU A 218 -23.76 35.15 43.09
CA GLU A 218 -25.02 34.38 42.92
C GLU A 218 -24.87 33.18 41.97
N GLU A 219 -25.15 31.93 42.35
CA GLU A 219 -26.04 31.33 43.37
C GLU A 219 -25.47 29.97 43.81
#